data_AF-A0AAN8HF27-F1
#
_entry.id   AF-A0AAN8HF27-F1
#
_cell.length_a   1.000
_cell.length_b   1.000
_cell.length_c   1.000
_cell.angle_alpha   90.00
_cell.angle_beta   90.00
_cell.angle_gamma   90.00
#
_symmetry.space_group_name_H-M   'P 1'
#
loop_
_entity.id
_entity.type
_entity.pdbx_description
1 polymer ?
#
loop_
_entity_poly.entity_id
_entity_poly.type
_entity_poly.pdbx_seq_one_letter_code
_entity_poly.pdbx_strand_id
1 'polypeptide(L)'
;MGKVNLEDNDTKEKKTEFSLVRVKDTWKCKRGKKVTADNVSAAKIYESITENSTSWTVVSPIVFTYKVIETRDLLDPSNQTLLLGHINDPQQLEDMKKSNKQIRRFLVVDQEVYKFYGPKLTEYLEANKVLYKILALPTTEENKSITMALKILEEVNNFSLDRRTEPIIAIGGGVCLDIVGLAASLYRRRTPLHQGPDHSALLHRCQRGSKDWG
;
A
#
# COMPACT_ATOMS: atom_id res chain seq x y z
N MET A 1 0.56 17.00 -58.84
CA MET A 1 1.66 16.09 -59.22
C MET A 1 2.93 16.62 -58.55
N GLY A 2 3.43 15.95 -57.52
CA GLY A 2 4.59 16.42 -56.76
C GLY A 2 4.77 15.58 -55.49
N LYS A 3 5.29 14.37 -55.65
CA LYS A 3 5.65 13.49 -54.54
C LYS A 3 6.91 14.05 -53.88
N VAL A 4 6.81 14.40 -52.60
CA VAL A 4 7.98 14.68 -51.76
C VAL A 4 8.45 13.32 -51.22
N ASN A 5 9.61 12.88 -51.70
CA ASN A 5 10.34 11.75 -51.11
C ASN A 5 10.95 12.25 -49.79
N LEU A 6 10.39 11.81 -48.66
CA LEU A 6 11.08 11.82 -47.39
C LEU A 6 11.88 10.51 -47.33
N GLU A 7 13.19 10.64 -47.50
CA GLU A 7 14.15 9.56 -47.34
C GLU A 7 14.17 9.16 -45.85
N ASP A 8 13.60 7.99 -45.56
CA ASP A 8 13.76 7.29 -44.27
C ASP A 8 15.23 6.90 -44.11
N ASN A 9 15.99 7.70 -43.34
CA ASN A 9 17.35 7.35 -42.95
C ASN A 9 17.27 6.39 -41.74
N ASP A 10 17.06 5.10 -42.03
CA ASP A 10 17.05 3.97 -41.10
C ASP A 10 18.43 3.79 -40.47
N THR A 11 18.74 4.60 -39.46
CA THR A 11 19.86 4.33 -38.55
C THR A 11 19.42 3.18 -37.66
N LYS A 12 19.75 1.95 -38.05
CA LYS A 12 19.43 0.71 -37.33
C LYS A 12 20.02 0.73 -35.91
N GLU A 13 19.30 1.31 -34.96
CA GLU A 13 19.52 1.07 -33.53
C GLU A 13 19.29 -0.41 -33.26
N LYS A 14 20.36 -1.15 -32.93
CA LYS A 14 20.26 -2.54 -32.48
C LYS A 14 19.69 -2.58 -31.06
N LYS A 15 18.37 -2.46 -30.95
CA LYS A 15 17.66 -2.58 -29.68
C LYS A 15 17.56 -4.06 -29.28
N THR A 16 18.26 -4.44 -28.21
CA THR A 16 18.22 -5.80 -27.67
C THR A 16 17.33 -5.84 -26.42
N GLU A 17 16.28 -6.66 -26.43
CA GLU A 17 15.42 -6.88 -25.25
C GLU A 17 15.97 -8.03 -24.39
N PHE A 18 16.01 -7.76 -23.09
CA PHE A 18 16.37 -8.72 -22.05
C PHE A 18 15.22 -8.89 -21.06
N SER A 19 15.06 -10.13 -20.58
CA SER A 19 14.13 -10.49 -19.52
C SER A 19 14.90 -10.93 -18.28
N LEU A 20 14.40 -10.57 -17.11
CA LEU A 20 14.93 -11.07 -15.84
C LEU A 20 14.28 -12.40 -15.49
N VAL A 21 15.07 -13.45 -15.34
CA VAL A 21 14.62 -14.80 -15.02
C VAL A 21 15.16 -15.25 -13.67
N ARG A 22 14.29 -15.77 -12.81
CA ARG A 22 14.66 -16.32 -11.50
C ARG A 22 15.25 -17.73 -11.68
N VAL A 23 16.48 -17.95 -11.19
CA VAL A 23 17.19 -19.23 -11.22
C VAL A 23 17.79 -19.47 -9.84
N LYS A 24 17.32 -20.51 -9.12
CA LYS A 24 17.83 -20.89 -7.78
C LYS A 24 17.97 -19.66 -6.85
N ASP A 25 16.89 -18.89 -6.74
CA ASP A 25 16.79 -17.64 -5.96
C ASP A 25 17.64 -16.43 -6.39
N THR A 26 18.27 -16.48 -7.56
CA THR A 26 18.98 -15.33 -8.14
C THR A 26 18.35 -14.87 -9.45
N TRP A 27 18.28 -13.56 -9.65
CA TRP A 27 17.80 -12.96 -10.90
C TRP A 27 18.92 -12.92 -11.93
N LYS A 28 18.69 -13.50 -13.11
CA LYS A 28 19.64 -13.51 -14.22
C LYS A 28 19.02 -12.87 -15.46
N CYS A 29 19.78 -11.99 -16.09
CA CYS A 29 19.41 -11.33 -17.34
C CYS A 29 19.55 -12.35 -18.50
N LYS A 30 18.49 -12.58 -19.28
CA LYS A 30 18.49 -13.48 -20.45
C LYS A 30 17.94 -12.78 -21.69
N ARG A 31 18.57 -13.03 -22.85
CA ARG A 31 18.17 -12.52 -24.17
C ARG A 31 17.03 -13.39 -24.72
N GLY A 32 15.95 -12.77 -25.23
CA GLY A 32 14.66 -13.46 -25.42
C GLY A 32 14.56 -14.46 -26.60
N LYS A 33 14.11 -15.69 -26.32
CA LYS A 33 12.90 -16.36 -26.87
C LYS A 33 12.74 -17.75 -26.21
N LYS A 34 11.57 -18.00 -25.59
CA LYS A 34 11.17 -19.16 -24.76
C LYS A 34 11.79 -19.24 -23.37
N VAL A 35 11.15 -18.58 -22.40
CA VAL A 35 11.28 -18.91 -20.99
C VAL A 35 9.87 -19.08 -20.44
N THR A 36 9.64 -20.20 -19.72
CA THR A 36 8.37 -20.56 -19.08
C THR A 36 7.92 -19.48 -18.09
N ALA A 37 6.62 -19.15 -18.12
CA ALA A 37 6.03 -17.94 -17.50
C ALA A 37 6.28 -17.76 -16.00
N ASP A 38 6.37 -18.86 -15.22
CA ASP A 38 6.43 -18.78 -13.75
C ASP A 38 7.75 -18.25 -13.17
N ASN A 39 8.79 -18.04 -13.99
CA ASN A 39 10.10 -17.59 -13.53
C ASN A 39 10.56 -16.25 -14.14
N VAL A 40 9.71 -15.53 -14.86
CA VAL A 40 10.08 -14.30 -15.57
C VAL A 40 9.47 -13.07 -14.90
N SER A 41 10.31 -12.08 -14.57
CA SER A 41 9.82 -10.81 -14.06
C SER A 41 9.03 -10.06 -15.13
N ALA A 42 7.98 -9.34 -14.72
CA ALA A 42 7.27 -8.40 -15.59
C ALA A 42 8.14 -7.18 -15.99
N ALA A 43 9.28 -6.98 -15.33
CA ALA A 43 10.24 -5.96 -15.69
C ALA A 43 11.03 -6.33 -16.96
N LYS A 44 11.23 -5.34 -17.84
CA LYS A 44 11.94 -5.47 -19.10
C LYS A 44 13.14 -4.54 -19.14
N ILE A 45 14.23 -5.02 -19.73
CA ILE A 45 15.44 -4.21 -19.92
C ILE A 45 15.71 -4.15 -21.42
N TYR A 46 15.88 -2.96 -21.95
CA TYR A 46 16.30 -2.73 -23.33
C TYR A 46 17.70 -2.17 -23.33
N GLU A 47 18.57 -2.71 -24.17
CA GLU A 47 19.90 -2.20 -24.41
C GLU A 47 19.95 -1.59 -25.81
N SER A 48 20.54 -0.40 -25.91
CA SER A 48 20.89 0.23 -27.19
C SER A 48 22.37 0.56 -27.18
N ILE A 49 23.09 0.07 -28.19
CA ILE A 49 24.52 0.29 -28.38
C ILE A 49 24.70 1.17 -29.61
N THR A 50 25.37 2.29 -29.43
CA THR A 50 25.83 3.21 -30.48
C THR A 50 27.36 3.17 -30.54
N GLU A 51 27.98 3.76 -31.57
CA GLU A 51 29.44 3.75 -31.73
C GLU A 51 30.19 4.31 -30.52
N ASN A 52 29.60 5.27 -29.79
CA ASN A 52 30.25 5.97 -28.68
C ASN A 52 29.60 5.72 -27.31
N SER A 53 28.46 5.03 -27.23
CA SER A 53 27.76 4.86 -25.95
C SER A 53 26.88 3.61 -25.90
N THR A 54 26.73 3.07 -24.69
CA THR A 54 25.74 2.04 -24.37
C THR A 54 24.70 2.64 -23.43
N SER A 55 23.42 2.44 -23.73
CA SER A 55 22.30 2.87 -22.89
C SER A 55 21.39 1.70 -22.52
N TRP A 56 20.86 1.71 -21.30
CA TRP A 56 19.90 0.73 -20.81
C TRP A 56 18.60 1.42 -20.39
N THR A 57 17.48 0.94 -20.90
CA THR A 57 16.14 1.35 -20.47
C THR A 57 15.51 0.24 -19.66
N VAL A 58 15.15 0.52 -18.40
CA VAL A 58 14.46 -0.43 -17.51
C VAL A 58 12.99 -0.04 -17.40
N VAL A 59 12.09 -0.95 -17.76
CA VAL A 59 10.65 -0.80 -17.60
C VAL A 59 10.19 -1.78 -16.53
N SER A 60 9.73 -1.30 -15.38
CA SER A 60 9.21 -2.15 -14.30
C SER A 60 7.78 -1.75 -13.97
N PRO A 61 6.77 -2.59 -14.28
CA PRO A 61 5.39 -2.30 -13.89
C PRO A 61 5.27 -2.35 -12.37
N ILE A 62 4.61 -1.35 -11.78
CA ILE A 62 4.25 -1.33 -10.37
C ILE A 62 2.78 -1.73 -10.28
N VAL A 63 2.51 -2.89 -9.67
CA VAL A 63 1.15 -3.38 -9.44
C VAL A 63 0.75 -3.06 -8.00
N PHE A 64 -0.42 -2.46 -7.83
CA PHE A 64 -1.01 -2.21 -6.52
C PHE A 64 -2.31 -3.00 -6.40
N THR A 65 -2.51 -3.66 -5.26
CA THR A 65 -3.73 -4.41 -4.94
C THR A 65 -4.35 -3.82 -3.69
N TYR A 66 -5.64 -3.52 -3.74
CA TYR A 66 -6.40 -3.00 -2.60
C TYR A 66 -7.75 -3.71 -2.50
N LYS A 67 -8.31 -3.73 -1.30
CA LYS A 67 -9.59 -4.35 -0.99
C LYS A 67 -10.51 -3.31 -0.37
N VAL A 68 -11.73 -3.21 -0.90
CA VAL A 68 -12.78 -2.35 -0.35
C VAL A 68 -13.83 -3.25 0.28
N ILE A 69 -14.15 -3.01 1.55
CA ILE A 69 -15.15 -3.76 2.31
C ILE A 69 -16.18 -2.77 2.84
N GLU A 70 -17.44 -2.98 2.46
CA GLU A 70 -18.58 -2.30 3.06
C GLU A 70 -19.16 -3.22 4.14
N THR A 71 -19.35 -2.70 5.35
CA THR A 71 -19.96 -3.45 6.47
C THR A 71 -20.85 -2.54 7.28
N ARG A 72 -21.90 -3.12 7.85
CA ARG A 72 -22.69 -2.49 8.91
C ARG A 72 -22.05 -2.76 10.26
N ASP A 73 -22.35 -1.91 11.23
CA ASP A 73 -21.95 -2.06 12.63
C ASP A 73 -20.47 -2.40 12.81
N LEU A 74 -19.59 -1.63 12.16
CA LEU A 74 -18.14 -1.84 12.16
C LEU A 74 -17.53 -1.91 13.57
N LEU A 75 -18.16 -1.22 14.52
CA LEU A 75 -17.73 -1.15 15.93
C LEU A 75 -18.52 -2.11 16.84
N ASP A 76 -19.25 -3.07 16.28
CA ASP A 76 -19.78 -4.19 17.05
C ASP A 76 -18.63 -5.15 17.42
N PRO A 77 -18.42 -5.54 18.69
CA PRO A 77 -17.33 -6.43 19.09
C PRO A 77 -17.25 -7.76 18.32
N SER A 78 -18.37 -8.27 17.80
CA SER A 78 -18.41 -9.49 16.97
C SER A 78 -17.87 -9.27 15.55
N ASN A 79 -17.83 -8.02 15.08
CA ASN A 79 -17.36 -7.66 13.75
C ASN A 79 -15.83 -7.54 13.71
N GLN A 80 -15.14 -8.51 13.10
CA GLN A 80 -13.67 -8.50 13.02
C GLN A 80 -13.11 -7.66 11.85
N THR A 81 -13.94 -6.99 11.07
CA THR A 81 -13.52 -6.28 9.84
C THR A 81 -12.48 -5.20 10.12
N LEU A 82 -12.66 -4.39 11.17
CA LEU A 82 -11.71 -3.33 11.51
C LEU A 82 -10.33 -3.90 11.88
N LEU A 83 -10.29 -5.06 12.54
CA LEU A 83 -9.06 -5.67 13.03
C LEU A 83 -8.34 -6.50 11.98
N LEU A 84 -9.07 -7.26 11.17
CA LEU A 84 -8.51 -8.31 10.31
C LEU A 84 -8.83 -8.12 8.82
N GLY A 85 -9.63 -7.12 8.44
CA GLY A 85 -10.08 -6.93 7.06
C GLY A 85 -8.97 -6.68 6.04
N HIS A 86 -7.76 -6.30 6.47
CA HIS A 86 -6.59 -6.09 5.59
C HIS A 86 -5.94 -7.40 5.14
N ILE A 87 -6.18 -8.49 5.87
CA ILE A 87 -5.54 -9.77 5.61
C ILE A 87 -6.26 -10.41 4.43
N ASN A 88 -5.51 -10.65 3.36
CA ASN A 88 -6.04 -11.28 2.15
C ASN A 88 -5.76 -12.79 2.12
N ASP A 89 -4.68 -13.24 2.75
CA ASP A 89 -4.29 -14.64 2.79
C ASP A 89 -5.06 -15.39 3.92
N PRO A 90 -5.89 -16.40 3.58
CA PRO A 90 -6.57 -17.22 4.57
C PRO A 90 -5.62 -17.90 5.54
N GLN A 91 -4.42 -18.30 5.09
CA GLN A 91 -3.44 -18.97 5.95
C GLN A 91 -2.91 -18.00 7.01
N GLN A 92 -2.53 -16.77 6.63
CA GLN A 92 -2.14 -15.73 7.58
C GLN A 92 -3.24 -15.41 8.59
N LEU A 93 -4.50 -15.40 8.16
CA LEU A 93 -5.63 -15.18 9.05
C LEU A 93 -5.78 -16.31 10.08
N GLU A 94 -5.64 -17.56 9.66
CA GLU A 94 -5.64 -18.71 10.58
C GLU A 94 -4.45 -18.68 11.53
N ASP A 95 -3.26 -18.38 11.04
CA ASP A 95 -2.04 -18.32 11.83
C ASP A 95 -2.13 -17.21 12.89
N MET A 96 -2.70 -16.05 12.54
CA MET A 96 -2.98 -14.99 13.51
C MET A 96 -4.04 -15.39 14.55
N LYS A 97 -5.04 -16.18 14.17
CA LYS A 97 -6.07 -16.68 15.12
C LYS A 97 -5.52 -17.77 16.04
N LYS A 98 -4.61 -18.62 15.55
CA LYS A 98 -3.95 -19.69 16.33
C LYS A 98 -2.83 -19.13 17.22
N SER A 99 -2.18 -18.06 16.77
CA SER A 99 -1.17 -17.36 17.55
C SER A 99 -1.79 -16.75 18.80
N ASN A 100 -1.27 -17.10 19.97
CA ASN A 100 -1.66 -16.46 21.23
C ASN A 100 -1.05 -15.04 21.39
N LYS A 101 -0.62 -14.42 20.29
CA LYS A 101 -0.03 -13.09 20.26
C LYS A 101 -1.15 -12.06 20.30
N GLN A 102 -1.05 -11.14 21.26
CA GLN A 102 -1.97 -10.02 21.34
C GLN A 102 -1.88 -9.16 20.08
N ILE A 103 -3.04 -8.89 19.47
CA ILE A 103 -3.14 -8.02 18.30
C ILE A 103 -2.78 -6.60 18.72
N ARG A 104 -1.96 -5.90 17.92
CA ARG A 104 -1.62 -4.49 18.16
C ARG A 104 -2.16 -3.60 17.06
N ARG A 105 -2.80 -2.49 17.41
CA ARG A 105 -3.37 -1.54 16.43
C ARG A 105 -3.06 -0.10 16.79
N PHE A 106 -2.55 0.64 15.82
CA PHE A 106 -2.40 2.09 15.92
C PHE A 106 -3.49 2.74 15.07
N LEU A 107 -4.34 3.54 15.70
CA LEU A 107 -5.47 4.19 15.07
C LEU A 107 -5.23 5.70 15.03
N VAL A 108 -5.33 6.30 13.86
CA VAL A 108 -5.41 7.76 13.70
C VAL A 108 -6.86 8.10 13.40
N VAL A 109 -7.46 8.92 14.25
CA VAL A 109 -8.89 9.26 14.17
C VAL A 109 -9.01 10.77 14.03
N ASP A 110 -9.87 11.23 13.13
CA ASP A 110 -10.24 12.65 13.10
C ASP A 110 -10.87 13.05 14.44
N GLN A 111 -10.49 14.21 14.97
CA GLN A 111 -10.90 14.65 16.30
C GLN A 111 -12.41 14.81 16.44
N GLU A 112 -13.13 15.29 15.42
CA GLU A 112 -14.59 15.40 15.48
C GLU A 112 -15.23 14.02 15.45
N VAL A 113 -14.72 13.09 14.64
CA VAL A 113 -15.18 11.70 14.63
C VAL A 113 -14.92 11.03 15.98
N TYR A 114 -13.76 11.28 16.59
CA TYR A 114 -13.41 10.73 17.89
C TYR A 114 -14.34 11.20 19.01
N LYS A 115 -14.86 12.44 18.96
CA LYS A 115 -15.84 12.92 19.94
C LYS A 115 -17.11 12.08 19.98
N PHE A 116 -17.58 11.60 18.83
CA PHE A 116 -18.82 10.81 18.74
C PHE A 116 -18.58 9.31 18.91
N TYR A 117 -17.48 8.79 18.36
CA TYR A 117 -17.25 7.34 18.27
C TYR A 117 -16.13 6.84 19.18
N GLY A 118 -15.37 7.72 19.83
CA GLY A 118 -14.24 7.38 20.70
C GLY A 118 -14.57 6.36 21.78
N PRO A 119 -15.64 6.56 22.59
CA PRO A 119 -16.03 5.59 23.61
C PRO A 119 -16.35 4.20 23.03
N LYS A 120 -17.15 4.15 21.95
CA LYS A 120 -17.51 2.90 21.27
C LYS A 120 -16.31 2.20 20.63
N LEU A 121 -15.36 2.98 20.12
CA LEU A 121 -14.11 2.47 19.54
C LEU A 121 -13.22 1.84 20.61
N THR A 122 -13.10 2.48 21.78
CA THR A 122 -12.37 1.95 22.93
C THR A 122 -13.01 0.65 23.42
N GLU A 123 -14.33 0.64 23.63
CA GLU A 123 -15.08 -0.55 24.04
C GLU A 123 -14.87 -1.72 23.06
N TYR A 124 -14.94 -1.44 21.76
CA TYR A 124 -14.69 -2.44 20.71
C TYR A 124 -13.27 -3.04 20.80
N LEU A 125 -12.24 -2.21 20.99
CA LEU A 125 -10.84 -2.65 21.07
C LEU A 125 -10.56 -3.44 22.35
N GLU A 126 -11.11 -3.01 23.48
CA GLU A 126 -11.00 -3.68 24.78
C GLU A 126 -11.72 -5.03 24.78
N ALA A 127 -12.95 -5.10 24.25
CA ALA A 127 -13.71 -6.34 24.11
C ALA A 127 -12.96 -7.38 23.27
N ASN A 128 -12.21 -6.94 22.26
CA ASN A 128 -11.37 -7.79 21.41
C ASN A 128 -9.94 -8.00 21.96
N LYS A 129 -9.63 -7.53 23.18
CA LYS A 129 -8.33 -7.67 23.85
C LYS A 129 -7.15 -7.15 23.02
N VAL A 130 -7.36 -6.12 22.22
CA VAL A 130 -6.34 -5.53 21.36
C VAL A 130 -5.44 -4.61 22.18
N LEU A 131 -4.13 -4.65 21.97
CA LEU A 131 -3.22 -3.62 22.47
C LEU A 131 -3.27 -2.44 21.49
N TYR A 132 -3.82 -1.30 21.90
CA TYR A 132 -4.06 -0.20 20.97
C TYR A 132 -3.46 1.12 21.42
N LYS A 133 -3.32 2.01 20.44
CA LYS A 133 -3.12 3.44 20.66
C LYS A 133 -4.00 4.21 19.70
N ILE A 134 -4.79 5.14 20.23
CA ILE A 134 -5.63 6.03 19.44
C ILE A 134 -4.99 7.43 19.48
N LEU A 135 -4.66 7.95 18.30
CA LEU A 135 -4.19 9.31 18.09
C LEU A 135 -5.32 10.10 17.43
N ALA A 136 -6.03 10.90 18.23
CA ALA A 136 -7.01 11.85 17.71
C ALA A 136 -6.30 13.13 17.23
N LEU A 137 -6.51 13.52 15.98
CA LEU A 137 -5.93 14.75 15.40
C LEU A 137 -7.03 15.63 14.82
N PRO A 138 -6.96 16.96 14.98
CA PRO A 138 -7.83 17.85 14.21
C PRO A 138 -7.41 17.70 12.75
N THR A 139 -8.29 17.25 11.85
CA THR A 139 -7.97 17.16 10.41
C THR A 139 -8.84 18.13 9.62
N THR A 140 -8.29 19.32 9.38
CA THR A 140 -8.90 20.37 8.55
C THR A 140 -7.97 20.68 7.39
N GLU A 141 -8.48 21.23 6.28
CA GLU A 141 -7.61 21.61 5.16
C GLU A 141 -6.50 22.58 5.60
N GLU A 142 -6.79 23.47 6.55
CA GLU A 142 -5.82 24.42 7.10
C GLU A 142 -4.63 23.75 7.81
N ASN A 143 -4.84 22.57 8.40
CA ASN A 143 -3.79 21.87 9.15
C ASN A 143 -3.20 20.67 8.39
N LYS A 144 -3.58 20.50 7.12
CA LYS A 144 -3.03 19.52 6.18
C LYS A 144 -1.57 19.85 5.87
N SER A 145 -0.69 19.37 6.75
CA SER A 145 0.74 19.67 6.72
C SER A 145 1.58 18.41 6.86
N ILE A 146 2.80 18.45 6.33
CA ILE A 146 3.78 17.38 6.52
C ILE A 146 4.12 17.17 7.99
N THR A 147 4.04 18.23 8.81
CA THR A 147 4.25 18.19 10.26
C THR A 147 3.30 17.22 10.95
N MET A 148 2.02 17.16 10.52
CA MET A 148 1.07 16.18 11.05
C MET A 148 1.47 14.74 10.69
N ALA A 149 1.92 14.52 9.45
CA ALA A 149 2.41 13.21 9.04
C ALA A 149 3.65 12.78 9.84
N LEU A 150 4.59 13.70 10.09
CA LEU A 150 5.77 13.45 10.92
C LEU A 150 5.40 13.14 12.38
N LYS A 151 4.40 13.84 12.94
CA LYS A 151 3.87 13.54 14.27
C LYS A 151 3.29 12.13 14.34
N ILE A 152 2.52 11.70 13.33
CA ILE A 152 2.03 10.31 13.25
C ILE A 152 3.20 9.32 13.24
N LEU A 153 4.24 9.58 12.45
CA LEU A 153 5.42 8.72 12.38
C LEU A 153 6.13 8.57 13.73
N GLU A 154 6.29 9.66 14.46
CA GLU A 154 6.88 9.67 15.79
C GLU A 154 6.06 8.82 16.76
N GLU A 155 4.74 9.02 16.78
CA GLU A 155 3.83 8.28 17.66
C GLU A 155 3.77 6.78 17.33
N VAL A 156 3.80 6.43 16.05
CA VAL A 156 3.86 5.04 15.58
C VAL A 156 5.19 4.38 15.98
N ASN A 157 6.30 5.13 15.87
CA ASN A 157 7.61 4.65 16.31
C ASN A 157 7.65 4.42 17.83
N ASN A 158 7.09 5.35 18.61
CA ASN A 158 6.99 5.23 20.07
C ASN A 158 6.09 4.05 20.48
N PHE A 159 5.03 3.78 19.71
CA PHE A 159 4.20 2.59 19.90
C PHE A 159 4.90 1.29 19.47
N SER A 160 6.06 1.35 18.81
CA SER A 160 6.81 0.16 18.35
C SER A 160 5.97 -0.78 17.47
N LEU A 161 5.19 -0.23 16.55
CA LEU A 161 4.33 -1.00 15.64
C LEU A 161 5.17 -1.86 14.67
N ASP A 162 4.78 -3.12 14.42
CA ASP A 162 5.46 -3.94 13.42
C ASP A 162 5.18 -3.41 12.01
N ARG A 163 6.25 -3.04 11.30
CA ARG A 163 6.16 -2.39 9.98
C ARG A 163 5.52 -3.26 8.90
N ARG A 164 5.56 -4.58 9.03
CA ARG A 164 5.08 -5.54 8.02
C ARG A 164 3.71 -6.08 8.35
N THR A 165 3.47 -6.48 9.59
CA THR A 165 2.26 -7.22 9.97
C THR A 165 1.16 -6.34 10.57
N GLU A 166 1.48 -5.13 11.01
CA GLU A 166 0.54 -4.28 11.75
C GLU A 166 0.30 -2.96 10.98
N PRO A 167 -0.90 -2.76 10.39
CA PRO A 167 -1.20 -1.54 9.67
C PRO A 167 -1.54 -0.37 10.60
N ILE A 168 -1.31 0.84 10.11
CA ILE A 168 -1.91 2.06 10.67
C ILE A 168 -3.35 2.14 10.17
N ILE A 169 -4.33 2.29 11.07
CA ILE A 169 -5.75 2.41 10.74
C ILE A 169 -6.12 3.89 10.76
N ALA A 170 -6.66 4.41 9.65
CA ALA A 170 -7.20 5.76 9.56
C ALA A 170 -8.74 5.74 9.66
N ILE A 171 -9.31 6.61 10.50
CA ILE A 171 -10.77 6.79 10.63
C ILE A 171 -11.09 8.28 10.53
N GLY A 172 -11.72 8.69 9.43
CA GLY A 172 -12.07 10.10 9.22
C GLY A 172 -12.52 10.40 7.79
N GLY A 173 -12.52 11.70 7.46
CA GLY A 173 -12.75 12.19 6.10
C GLY A 173 -11.51 12.13 5.21
N GLY A 174 -11.59 12.74 4.03
CA GLY A 174 -10.49 12.75 3.04
C GLY A 174 -9.18 13.33 3.56
N VAL A 175 -9.24 14.44 4.30
CA VAL A 175 -8.04 15.10 4.86
C VAL A 175 -7.28 14.19 5.82
N CYS A 176 -7.98 13.52 6.74
CA CYS A 176 -7.39 12.53 7.64
C CYS A 176 -6.71 11.40 6.85
N LEU A 177 -7.42 10.84 5.87
CA LEU A 177 -6.93 9.75 5.03
C LEU A 177 -5.69 10.14 4.22
N ASP A 178 -5.63 11.36 3.70
CA ASP A 178 -4.48 11.87 2.95
C ASP A 178 -3.23 11.99 3.84
N ILE A 179 -3.39 12.56 5.04
CA ILE A 179 -2.28 12.75 6.00
C ILE A 179 -1.77 11.39 6.47
N VAL A 180 -2.67 10.47 6.84
CA VAL A 180 -2.29 9.13 7.28
C VAL A 180 -1.70 8.32 6.13
N GLY A 181 -2.25 8.43 4.92
CA GLY A 181 -1.71 7.79 3.72
C GLY A 181 -0.28 8.24 3.43
N LEU A 182 -0.01 9.54 3.53
CA LEU A 182 1.34 10.09 3.43
C LEU A 182 2.25 9.52 4.54
N ALA A 183 1.82 9.56 5.80
CA ALA A 183 2.59 9.02 6.91
C ALA A 183 2.89 7.52 6.73
N ALA A 184 1.91 6.72 6.34
CA ALA A 184 2.08 5.29 6.10
C ALA A 184 3.08 5.01 4.95
N SER A 185 3.02 5.80 3.87
CA SER A 185 3.97 5.69 2.75
C SER A 185 5.41 5.98 3.16
N LEU A 186 5.61 6.90 4.11
CA LEU A 186 6.93 7.24 4.67
C LEU A 186 7.40 6.23 5.71
N TYR A 187 6.50 5.70 6.53
CA TYR A 187 6.81 4.73 7.59
C TYR A 187 7.33 3.41 7.02
N ARG A 188 6.68 2.92 5.96
CA ARG A 188 6.97 1.63 5.34
C ARG A 188 8.07 1.70 4.28
N ARG A 189 9.01 2.67 4.36
CA ARG A 189 10.14 2.79 3.42
C ARG A 189 11.04 1.55 3.41
N ARG A 190 10.63 0.56 2.64
CA ARG A 190 11.37 -0.44 1.88
C ARG A 190 10.37 -0.95 0.87
N THR A 191 10.57 -0.64 -0.40
CA THR A 191 10.29 -1.60 -1.46
C THR A 191 11.16 -2.81 -1.11
N PRO A 192 10.63 -3.92 -0.55
CA PRO A 192 11.40 -5.13 -0.54
C PRO A 192 11.51 -5.50 -2.01
N LEU A 193 12.72 -5.69 -2.53
CA LEU A 193 12.94 -6.36 -3.81
C LEU A 193 12.61 -7.87 -3.66
N HIS A 194 11.46 -8.17 -3.07
CA HIS A 194 10.83 -9.47 -2.93
C HIS A 194 9.40 -9.29 -3.43
N GLN A 195 9.18 -9.72 -4.66
CA GLN A 195 7.86 -9.92 -5.24
C GLN A 195 7.15 -11.01 -4.43
N GLY A 196 6.35 -10.58 -3.46
CA GLY A 196 5.31 -11.37 -2.80
C GLY A 196 4.05 -10.49 -2.68
N PRO A 197 2.84 -11.06 -2.70
CA PRO A 197 1.59 -10.32 -2.94
C PRO A 197 1.10 -9.40 -1.79
N ASP A 198 1.86 -9.20 -0.72
CA ASP A 198 1.30 -8.72 0.56
C ASP A 198 1.63 -7.25 0.88
N HIS A 199 1.18 -6.31 0.05
CA HIS A 199 1.25 -4.87 0.39
C HIS A 199 -0.15 -4.26 0.41
N SER A 200 -0.93 -4.54 1.47
CA SER A 200 -2.19 -3.85 1.73
C SER A 200 -1.96 -2.58 2.56
N ALA A 201 -2.43 -1.43 2.06
CA ALA A 201 -2.78 -0.26 2.87
C ALA A 201 -4.32 -0.23 2.96
N LEU A 202 -4.89 -0.30 4.17
CA LEU A 202 -6.33 -0.13 4.36
C LEU A 202 -6.65 1.35 4.55
N LEU A 203 -7.47 1.89 3.66
CA LEU A 203 -8.16 3.16 3.84
C LEU A 203 -9.64 2.84 4.04
N HIS A 204 -10.15 3.01 5.27
CA HIS A 204 -11.59 2.94 5.52
C HIS A 204 -12.21 4.32 5.26
N ARG A 205 -13.06 4.40 4.23
CA ARG A 205 -13.89 5.58 3.97
C ARG A 205 -15.29 5.33 4.52
N CYS A 206 -15.64 5.97 5.63
CA CYS A 206 -17.01 6.00 6.13
C CYS A 206 -17.80 7.04 5.31
N GLN A 207 -18.62 6.59 4.36
CA GLN A 207 -19.54 7.49 3.66
C GLN A 207 -20.74 7.78 4.57
N ARG A 208 -21.04 9.07 4.81
CA ARG A 208 -22.33 9.48 5.38
C ARG A 208 -23.43 9.10 4.39
N GLY A 209 -24.39 8.29 4.85
CA GLY A 209 -25.66 8.14 4.15
C GLY A 209 -26.37 9.49 4.12
N SER A 210 -26.66 9.99 2.92
CA SER A 210 -27.61 11.08 2.73
C SER A 210 -28.99 10.58 3.12
N LYS A 211 -29.57 11.17 4.17
CA LYS A 211 -31.01 11.16 4.40
C LYS A 211 -31.47 12.60 4.61
N ASP A 212 -32.36 13.01 3.72
CA ASP A 212 -33.55 13.82 3.95
C ASP A 212 -33.36 15.13 4.73
N TRP A 213 -33.31 16.24 3.97
CA TRP A 213 -33.74 17.54 4.43
C TRP A 213 -35.13 17.82 3.84
N GLY A 214 -36.13 17.83 4.71
CA GLY A 214 -37.31 18.67 4.53
C GLY A 214 -37.02 20.10 4.99
#